data_AF-A0A4Q3VQ94-F1
#
_entry.id   AF-A0A4Q3VQ94-F1
#
_cell.length_a   1.000
_cell.length_b   1.000
_cell.length_c   1.000
_cell.angle_alpha   90.00
_cell.angle_beta   90.00
_cell.angle_gamma   90.00
#
_symmetry.space_group_name_H-M   'P 1'
#
loop_
_entity.id
_entity.type
_entity.pdbx_description
1 polymer ?
#
loop_
_entity_poly.entity_id
_entity_poly.type
_entity_poly.pdbx_seq_one_letter_code
_entity_poly.pdbx_strand_id
1 'polypeptide(L)' 'MQVIKRDGKKESVKFDKITARIEKLCYGLDRRFVNSIDVAKKVIEGLY' A
#
# COMPACT_ATOMS: atom_id res chain seq x y z
N MET A 1 8.57 4.40 11.77
CA MET A 1 7.84 3.21 11.31
C MET A 1 8.69 2.41 10.32
N GLN A 2 9.10 1.19 10.66
CA GLN A 2 10.00 0.36 9.83
C GLN A 2 9.33 -0.98 9.50
N VAL A 3 9.40 -1.39 8.24
CA VAL A 3 8.94 -2.71 7.79
C VAL A 3 10.12 -3.62 7.51
N ILE A 4 9.98 -4.88 7.88
CA ILE A 4 10.93 -5.93 7.55
C ILE A 4 10.55 -6.47 6.18
N LYS A 5 11.46 -6.36 5.22
CA LYS A 5 11.30 -6.95 3.89
C LYS A 5 11.49 -8.47 3.95
N ARG A 6 11.11 -9.16 2.87
CA ARG A 6 11.31 -10.61 2.74
C ARG A 6 12.77 -11.05 2.80
N ASP A 7 13.71 -10.15 2.51
CA ASP A 7 15.15 -10.36 2.61
C ASP A 7 15.69 -10.09 4.04
N GLY A 8 14.81 -9.79 5.01
CA GLY A 8 15.17 -9.50 6.39
C GLY A 8 15.63 -8.05 6.63
N LYS A 9 15.77 -7.22 5.60
CA LYS A 9 16.21 -5.83 5.77
C LYS A 9 15.07 -4.95 6.27
N LYS A 10 15.39 -4.04 7.18
CA LYS A 10 14.46 -2.98 7.63
C LYS A 10 14.48 -1.84 6.61
N GLU A 11 13.31 -1.42 6.13
CA GLU A 11 13.15 -0.20 5.36
C GLU A 11 12.14 0.72 6.04
N SER A 12 12.31 2.04 5.88
CA SER A 12 11.25 2.99 6.23
C SER A 12 10.01 2.70 5.42
N VAL A 13 8.85 2.77 6.07
CA VAL A 13 7.57 2.75 5.37
C VAL A 13 7.50 3.95 4.43
N LYS A 14 7.12 3.70 3.17
CA LYS A 14 6.87 4.72 2.16
C LYS A 14 5.46 4.54 1.60
N PHE A 15 4.65 5.59 1.68
CA PHE A 15 3.26 5.55 1.21
C PHE A 15 3.16 5.19 -0.27
N ASP A 16 3.98 5.82 -1.10
CA ASP A 16 3.97 5.61 -2.56
C ASP A 16 4.17 4.14 -2.95
N LYS A 17 5.00 3.40 -2.17
CA LYS A 17 5.23 1.97 -2.41
C LYS A 17 3.98 1.12 -2.10
N ILE A 18 3.20 1.50 -1.09
CA ILE A 18 1.96 0.83 -0.72
C ILE A 18 0.89 1.13 -1.77
N THR A 19 0.70 2.42 -2.10
CA THR A 19 -0.28 2.88 -3.09
C THR A 19 -0.01 2.28 -4.46
N ALA A 20 1.24 2.30 -4.95
CA ALA A 20 1.60 1.71 -6.24
C ALA A 20 1.37 0.18 -6.30
N ARG A 21 1.50 -0.52 -5.16
CA ARG A 21 1.20 -1.95 -5.11
C ARG A 21 -0.30 -2.22 -5.19
N ILE A 22 -1.10 -1.46 -4.45
CA ILE A 22 -2.56 -1.57 -4.46
C ILE A 22 -3.12 -1.18 -5.82
N GLU A 23 -2.60 -0.11 -6.44
CA GLU A 23 -3.04 0.34 -7.75
C GLU A 23 -2.85 -0.74 -8.82
N LYS A 24 -1.72 -1.47 -8.79
CA LYS A 24 -1.50 -2.62 -9.67
C LYS A 24 -2.51 -3.75 -9.47
N LEU A 25 -3.02 -3.93 -8.26
CA LEU A 25 -4.07 -4.92 -7.97
C LEU A 25 -5.45 -4.45 -8.42
N CYS A 26 -5.66 -3.13 -8.51
CA CYS A 26 -6.90 -2.54 -9.00
C CYS A 26 -6.99 -2.46 -10.52
N TYR A 27 -6.01 -2.99 -11.27
CA TYR A 27 -6.06 -3.01 -12.72
C TYR A 27 -7.24 -3.85 -13.22
N GLY A 28 -8.06 -3.26 -14.10
CA GLY A 28 -9.28 -3.89 -14.62
C GLY A 28 -10.52 -3.73 -13.74
N LEU A 29 -10.42 -3.08 -12.57
CA LEU A 29 -11.57 -2.73 -11.74
C LEU A 29 -12.16 -1.37 -12.15
N ASP A 30 -13.47 -1.20 -11.95
CA ASP A 30 -14.12 0.09 -12.21
C ASP A 30 -13.65 1.13 -11.17
N ARG A 31 -12.87 2.10 -11.66
CA ARG A 31 -12.30 3.20 -10.86
C ARG A 31 -13.34 4.13 -10.25
N ARG A 32 -14.61 4.07 -10.69
CA ARG A 32 -15.72 4.81 -10.07
C ARG A 32 -16.09 4.27 -8.70
N PHE A 33 -15.85 2.97 -8.47
CA PHE A 33 -16.17 2.29 -7.21
C PHE A 33 -14.92 1.92 -6.41
N VAL A 34 -13.78 1.72 -7.07
CA VAL A 34 -12.55 1.28 -6.42
C VAL A 34 -11.49 2.39 -6.45
N ASN A 35 -11.18 2.94 -5.27
CA ASN A 35 -10.10 3.91 -5.07
C ASN A 35 -8.94 3.28 -4.30
N SER A 36 -7.79 3.11 -4.98
CA SER A 36 -6.57 2.54 -4.37
C SER A 36 -5.98 3.41 -3.26
N ILE A 37 -6.20 4.74 -3.30
CA ILE A 37 -5.68 5.68 -2.30
C ILE A 37 -6.37 5.48 -0.96
N ASP A 38 -7.69 5.28 -0.95
CA ASP A 38 -8.46 5.13 0.29
C ASP A 38 -8.12 3.81 0.98
N VAL A 39 -7.86 2.75 0.21
CA VAL A 39 -7.34 1.48 0.74
C VAL A 39 -5.95 1.68 1.34
N ALA A 40 -5.06 2.40 0.64
CA ALA A 40 -3.69 2.64 1.12
C ALA A 40 -3.66 3.43 2.44
N LYS A 41 -4.56 4.42 2.61
CA LYS A 41 -4.70 5.19 3.85
C LYS A 41 -5.08 4.29 5.03
N LYS A 42 -6.09 3.43 4.86
CA LYS A 42 -6.50 2.46 5.90
C LYS A 42 -5.39 1.48 6.27
N VAL A 43 -4.58 1.05 5.29
CA VAL A 43 -3.45 0.15 5.57
C VAL A 43 -2.41 0.83 6.47
N ILE A 44 -2.17 2.13 6.31
CA ILE A 44 -1.22 2.86 7.16
C ILE A 44 -1.72 2.99 8.60
N GLU A 45 -3.00 3.24 8.80
CA GLU A 45 -3.58 3.39 10.14
C GLU A 45 -3.42 2.12 11.00
N GLY A 46 -3.36 0.95 10.36
CA GLY A 46 -3.19 -0.34 11.04
C GLY A 46 -1.75 -0.87 11.12
N LEU A 47 -0.75 -0.09 10.68
CA LEU A 47 0.65 -0.47 10.77
C LEU A 47 1.21 -0.10 12.17
N TYR A 48 1.87 -1.06 12.85
CA TYR A 48 2.57 -0.88 14.14
C TYR A 48 4.02 -1.39 14.13
#